data_AF-A0A820Q8L8-F1
#
_entry.id   AF-A0A820Q8L8-F1
#
_cell.length_a   1.000
_cell.length_b   1.000
_cell.length_c   1.000
_cell.angle_alpha   90.00
_cell.angle_beta   90.00
_cell.angle_gamma   90.00
#
_symmetry.space_group_name_H-M   'P 1'
#
loop_
_entity.id
_entity.type
_entity.pdbx_description
1 polymer ?
#
loop_
_entity_poly.entity_id
_entity_poly.type
_entity_poly.pdbx_seq_one_letter_code
_entity_poly.pdbx_strand_id
1 'polypeptide(L)'
;DMNEIQSIVKTYILIVKTLHGDPGDNVTVIIKGTDGQTEKLALGKSQSHQKTFRDNQTDLFLLVSNIINIGKISQIEFYPNIKFKEWKYNNIFIMD
;
A
#
# COMPACT_ATOMS: atom_id res chain seq x y z
N ASP A 1 22.41 -2.47 30.03
CA ASP A 1 22.22 -2.44 28.57
C ASP A 1 21.41 -3.62 28.13
N MET A 2 20.11 -3.41 27.96
CA MET A 2 19.19 -4.47 27.61
C MET A 2 18.21 -3.98 26.55
N ASN A 3 18.08 -4.83 25.54
CA ASN A 3 16.90 -5.01 24.72
C ASN A 3 16.67 -3.96 23.63
N GLU A 4 17.48 -4.04 22.59
CA GLU A 4 16.96 -3.79 21.24
C GLU A 4 15.99 -4.95 20.92
N ILE A 5 14.74 -4.83 21.36
CA ILE A 5 13.68 -5.72 20.88
C ILE A 5 13.58 -5.43 19.39
N GLN A 6 14.03 -6.38 18.56
CA GLN A 6 13.71 -6.34 17.14
C GLN A 6 12.18 -6.34 17.04
N SER A 7 11.61 -5.19 16.67
CA SER A 7 10.19 -5.07 16.39
C SER A 7 9.87 -6.06 15.26
N ILE A 8 9.11 -7.10 15.58
CA ILE A 8 8.62 -8.03 14.56
C ILE A 8 7.63 -7.24 13.72
N VAL A 9 8.01 -6.99 12.48
CA VAL A 9 7.18 -6.29 11.49
C VAL A 9 6.85 -7.24 10.35
N LYS A 10 5.75 -6.96 9.66
CA LYS A 10 5.31 -7.68 8.49
C LYS A 10 5.47 -6.80 7.25
N THR A 11 6.00 -7.37 6.18
CA THR A 11 6.25 -6.63 4.94
C THR A 11 5.31 -7.12 3.86
N TYR A 12 4.69 -6.20 3.15
CA TYR A 12 3.86 -6.47 1.98
C TYR A 12 4.49 -5.83 0.74
N ILE A 13 4.54 -6.59 -0.35
CA ILE A 13 4.86 -6.03 -1.67
C ILE A 13 3.54 -5.70 -2.36
N LEU A 14 3.27 -4.41 -2.58
CA LEU A 14 2.09 -3.93 -3.27
C LEU A 14 2.46 -3.45 -4.67
N ILE A 15 1.83 -4.02 -5.70
CA ILE A 15 1.98 -3.57 -7.09
C ILE A 15 0.68 -2.89 -7.52
N VAL A 16 0.77 -1.65 -8.00
CA VAL A 16 -0.39 -0.86 -8.42
C VAL A 16 -0.19 -0.36 -9.85
N LYS A 17 -1.12 -0.68 -10.76
CA LYS A 17 -1.15 -0.09 -12.10
C LYS A 17 -2.14 1.07 -12.14
N THR A 18 -1.66 2.28 -12.37
CA THR A 18 -2.53 3.43 -12.65
C THR A 18 -2.96 3.38 -14.13
N LEU A 19 -4.26 3.33 -14.37
CA LEU A 19 -4.83 3.40 -15.71
C LEU A 19 -5.02 4.86 -16.14
N HIS A 20 -5.60 5.67 -15.24
CA HIS A 20 -5.85 7.08 -15.51
C HIS A 20 -6.08 7.86 -14.21
N GLY A 21 -5.64 9.11 -14.21
CA GLY A 21 -5.93 10.07 -13.16
C GLY A 21 -4.84 10.17 -12.10
N ASP A 22 -5.10 10.99 -11.10
CA ASP A 22 -4.13 11.33 -10.06
C ASP A 22 -4.80 11.20 -8.69
N PRO A 23 -4.36 10.27 -7.82
CA PRO A 23 -4.92 10.10 -6.49
C PRO A 23 -4.53 11.20 -5.50
N GLY A 24 -3.67 12.14 -5.92
CA GLY A 24 -3.10 13.17 -5.08
C GLY A 24 -1.98 12.63 -4.18
N ASP A 25 -1.44 13.53 -3.36
CA ASP A 25 -0.38 13.20 -2.42
C ASP A 25 -0.92 12.50 -1.17
N ASN A 26 -0.07 11.71 -0.50
CA ASN A 26 -0.40 11.01 0.75
C ASN A 26 -1.50 9.93 0.60
N VAL A 27 -1.52 9.22 -0.52
CA VAL A 27 -2.35 8.02 -0.67
C VAL A 27 -1.96 7.01 0.40
N THR A 28 -2.96 6.47 1.10
CA THR A 28 -2.77 5.38 2.06
C THR A 28 -3.58 4.16 1.68
N VAL A 29 -3.20 3.01 2.20
CA VAL A 29 -3.90 1.74 2.00
C VAL A 29 -4.11 1.03 3.33
N ILE A 30 -5.22 0.31 3.45
CA ILE A 30 -5.45 -0.69 4.50
C ILE A 30 -5.56 -2.05 3.81
N ILE A 31 -4.81 -3.03 4.30
CA ILE A 31 -4.89 -4.41 3.84
C ILE A 31 -5.76 -5.18 4.84
N LYS A 32 -6.85 -5.77 4.37
CA LYS A 32 -7.76 -6.56 5.18
C LYS A 32 -7.54 -8.04 4.90
N GLY A 33 -7.58 -8.84 5.96
CA GLY A 33 -7.60 -10.28 5.86
C GLY A 33 -8.75 -10.88 6.66
N THR A 34 -8.76 -12.20 6.80
CA THR A 34 -9.83 -12.94 7.49
C THR A 34 -9.89 -12.67 8.98
N ASP A 35 -8.75 -12.32 9.60
CA ASP A 35 -8.60 -12.27 11.05
C ASP A 35 -8.37 -10.83 11.55
N GLY A 36 -8.34 -9.86 10.64
CA GLY A 36 -8.12 -8.45 10.97
C GLY A 36 -7.72 -7.60 9.78
N GLN A 37 -7.07 -6.48 10.07
CA GLN A 37 -6.57 -5.55 9.07
C GLN A 37 -5.30 -4.87 9.58
N THR A 38 -4.50 -4.35 8.65
CA THR A 38 -3.35 -3.50 9.00
C THR A 38 -3.79 -2.14 9.51
N GLU A 39 -2.85 -1.39 10.08
CA GLU A 39 -2.93 0.07 10.14
C GLU A 39 -2.97 0.70 8.74
N LYS A 40 -3.13 2.03 8.66
CA LYS A 40 -2.99 2.77 7.39
C LYS A 40 -1.52 2.81 6.98
N LEU A 41 -1.22 2.26 5.82
CA LEU A 41 0.12 2.20 5.23
C LEU A 41 0.25 3.26 4.14
N ALA A 42 1.28 4.10 4.22
CA ALA A 42 1.47 5.19 3.27
C ALA A 42 2.16 4.72 1.97
N LEU A 43 1.62 5.14 0.82
CA LEU A 43 2.20 4.88 -0.51
C LEU A 43 3.11 6.04 -0.92
N GLY A 44 4.09 6.35 -0.07
CA GLY A 44 4.91 7.56 -0.21
C GLY A 44 5.96 7.48 -1.32
N LYS A 45 6.63 6.32 -1.48
CA LYS A 45 7.70 6.15 -2.47
C LYS A 45 7.56 4.82 -3.20
N SER A 46 7.49 4.90 -4.53
CA SER A 46 7.63 3.74 -5.41
C SER A 46 9.10 3.30 -5.45
N GLN A 47 9.31 2.00 -5.44
CA GLN A 47 10.63 1.39 -5.61
C GLN A 47 11.04 1.32 -7.09
N SER A 48 10.08 1.47 -8.02
CA SER A 48 10.32 1.39 -9.46
C SER A 48 10.37 2.74 -10.16
N HIS A 49 9.77 3.79 -9.58
CA HIS A 49 9.69 5.11 -10.21
C HIS A 49 9.89 6.26 -9.22
N GLN A 50 10.48 7.37 -9.68
CA GLN A 50 10.67 8.57 -8.86
C GLN A 50 9.37 9.33 -8.59
N LYS A 51 8.42 9.29 -9.53
CA LYS A 51 7.08 9.86 -9.41
C LYS A 51 6.07 8.73 -9.42
N THR A 52 5.19 8.68 -8.45
CA THR A 52 4.17 7.64 -8.31
C THR A 52 2.93 7.94 -9.14
N PHE A 53 2.15 6.91 -9.44
CA PHE A 53 0.80 6.98 -9.98
C PHE A 53 0.64 7.74 -11.31
N ARG A 54 1.63 7.70 -12.20
CA ARG A 54 1.46 8.27 -13.55
C ARG A 54 0.53 7.40 -14.40
N ASP A 55 -0.19 8.03 -15.32
CA ASP A 55 -1.03 7.31 -16.30
C ASP A 55 -0.23 6.21 -17.02
N ASN A 56 -0.81 5.00 -17.09
CA ASN A 56 -0.22 3.78 -17.63
C ASN A 56 1.07 3.29 -16.94
N GLN A 57 1.39 3.81 -15.75
CA GLN A 57 2.53 3.36 -14.94
C GLN A 57 2.14 2.22 -14.01
N THR A 58 3.10 1.33 -13.73
CA THR A 58 2.99 0.32 -12.68
C THR A 58 4.02 0.60 -11.58
N ASP A 59 3.55 0.90 -10.38
CA ASP A 59 4.36 1.20 -9.22
C ASP A 59 4.48 0.00 -8.29
N LEU A 60 5.67 -0.15 -7.69
CA LEU A 60 5.94 -1.15 -6.64
C LEU A 60 6.15 -0.42 -5.32
N PHE A 61 5.42 -0.83 -4.28
CA PHE A 61 5.55 -0.30 -2.93
C PHE A 61 5.93 -1.43 -1.97
N LEU A 62 6.87 -1.12 -1.07
CA LEU A 62 7.21 -1.96 0.08
C LEU A 62 6.52 -1.35 1.30
N LEU A 63 5.57 -2.07 1.87
CA LEU A 63 4.78 -1.62 3.01
C LEU A 63 5.19 -2.41 4.25
N VAL A 64 5.46 -1.71 5.34
CA VAL A 64 5.83 -2.32 6.61
C VAL A 64 4.71 -2.06 7.60
N SER A 65 4.16 -3.12 8.17
CA SER A 65 3.08 -3.09 9.16
C SER A 65 3.59 -3.66 10.49
N ASN A 66 3.14 -3.05 11.58
CA ASN A 66 3.35 -3.61 12.93
C ASN A 66 2.32 -4.71 13.26
N ILE A 67 1.34 -4.96 12.38
CA ILE A 67 0.36 -6.03 12.53
C ILE A 67 0.88 -7.28 11.81
N ILE A 68 1.26 -8.28 12.59
CA ILE A 68 1.98 -9.46 12.11
C ILE A 68 1.06 -10.49 11.45
N ASN A 69 -0.20 -10.54 11.88
CA ASN A 69 -1.18 -11.52 11.39
C ASN A 69 -2.54 -10.85 11.17
N ILE A 70 -3.01 -10.89 9.92
CA ILE A 70 -4.37 -10.47 9.53
C ILE A 70 -5.16 -11.65 8.94
N GLY A 71 -4.63 -12.87 9.03
CA GLY A 71 -5.15 -14.05 8.36
C GLY A 71 -4.90 -14.01 6.85
N LYS A 72 -5.79 -14.61 6.06
CA LYS A 72 -5.68 -14.58 4.58
C LYS A 72 -6.14 -13.23 4.06
N ILE A 73 -5.32 -12.58 3.23
CA ILE A 73 -5.70 -11.31 2.56
C ILE A 73 -7.00 -11.52 1.79
N SER A 74 -7.98 -10.65 2.05
CA SER A 74 -9.33 -10.71 1.48
C SER A 74 -9.67 -9.45 0.69
N GLN A 75 -9.13 -8.29 1.08
CA GLN A 75 -9.46 -7.00 0.46
C GLN A 75 -8.35 -5.98 0.66
N ILE A 76 -8.31 -4.99 -0.21
CA ILE A 76 -7.41 -3.84 -0.15
C ILE A 76 -8.25 -2.58 -0.32
N GLU A 77 -8.08 -1.62 0.58
CA GLU A 77 -8.81 -0.35 0.54
C GLU A 77 -7.85 0.82 0.41
N PHE A 78 -7.99 1.56 -0.68
CA PHE A 78 -7.22 2.78 -0.93
C PHE A 78 -7.96 3.99 -0.39
N TYR A 79 -7.20 4.87 0.25
CA TYR A 79 -7.64 6.17 0.72
C TYR A 79 -6.82 7.25 -0.01
N PRO A 80 -7.24 7.65 -1.22
CA PRO A 80 -6.59 8.70 -1.98
C PRO A 80 -6.99 10.09 -1.42
N ASN A 81 -6.10 11.05 -1.55
CA ASN A 81 -6.33 12.43 -1.12
C ASN A 81 -6.82 13.27 -2.30
N ILE A 82 -7.98 12.88 -2.82
CA ILE A 82 -8.52 13.47 -4.04
C ILE A 82 -9.21 14.78 -3.69
N LYS A 83 -8.77 15.87 -4.30
CA LYS A 83 -9.55 17.11 -4.30
C LYS A 83 -10.49 17.23 -5.51
N PHE A 84 -10.13 16.71 -6.71
CA PHE A 84 -10.91 17.00 -7.93
C PHE A 84 -10.86 15.98 -9.10
N LYS A 85 -10.28 14.76 -8.98
CA LYS A 85 -10.20 13.80 -10.13
C LYS A 85 -10.46 12.34 -9.78
N GLU A 86 -11.12 11.62 -10.67
CA GLU A 86 -11.25 10.16 -10.62
C GLU A 86 -9.85 9.51 -10.75
N TRP A 87 -9.54 8.53 -9.90
CA TRP A 87 -8.34 7.71 -10.04
C TRP A 87 -8.74 6.28 -10.37
N LYS A 88 -8.38 5.82 -11.57
CA LYS A 88 -8.61 4.46 -12.05
C LYS A 88 -7.32 3.69 -11.97
N TYR A 89 -7.37 2.56 -11.28
CA TYR A 89 -6.26 1.62 -11.16
C TYR A 89 -6.72 0.21 -11.55
N ASN A 90 -5.77 -0.66 -11.88
CA ASN A 90 -6.01 -2.06 -12.21
C ASN A 90 -5.09 -2.97 -11.39
N ASN A 91 -5.38 -4.27 -11.42
CA ASN A 91 -4.59 -5.40 -10.90
C ASN A 91 -3.68 -5.05 -9.74
N ILE A 92 -4.24 -5.14 -8.53
CA ILE A 92 -3.46 -4.98 -7.31
C ILE A 92 -2.97 -6.35 -6.88
N PHE A 93 -1.66 -6.51 -6.76
CA PHE A 93 -1.05 -7.70 -6.21
C PHE A 93 -0.44 -7.38 -4.86
N ILE A 94 -0.74 -8.23 -3.88
CA ILE A 94 -0.03 -8.24 -2.60
C ILE A 94 0.66 -9.58 -2.44
N MET A 95 1.94 -9.52 -2.12
CA MET A 95 2.72 -10.66 -1.64
C MET A 95 3.06 -10.42 -0.17
N ASP A 96 2.89 -11.48 0.63
CA ASP A 96 3.08 -11.54 2.08
C ASP A 96 4.42 -12.19 2.48
#